data_AF-A0A0F9E7C3-F1
#
_entry.id   AF-A0A0F9E7C3-F1
#
_cell.length_a   1.000
_cell.length_b   1.000
_cell.length_c   1.000
_cell.angle_alpha   90.00
_cell.angle_beta   90.00
_cell.angle_gamma   90.00
#
_symmetry.space_group_name_H-M   'P 1'
#
loop_
_entity.id
_entity.type
_entity.pdbx_description
1 polymer ?
#
loop_
_entity_poly.entity_id
_entity_poly.type
_entity_poly.pdbx_seq_one_letter_code
_entity_poly.pdbx_strand_id
1 'polypeptide(L)'
;MTEARKRMMSARSALILDEPFWGALALHLVVVEDPDCTPPTAWTDGARLGYHPDFILSLPWKQLLGLLAHEVLHCVLGHPWRRMGRDQKLWNEACDRAINPELKKAGFKLHPR
;
A
#
# COMPACT_ATOMS: atom_id res chain seq x y z
N MET A 1 -13.17 12.27 -11.48
CA MET A 1 -12.45 11.36 -10.57
C MET A 1 -12.90 9.94 -10.89
N THR A 2 -11.99 9.03 -11.23
CA THR A 2 -12.30 7.62 -11.53
C THR A 2 -12.84 6.90 -10.30
N GLU A 3 -13.53 5.78 -10.49
CA GLU A 3 -14.12 5.02 -9.38
C GLU A 3 -13.05 4.43 -8.46
N ALA A 4 -11.96 3.91 -9.03
CA ALA A 4 -10.82 3.43 -8.27
C ALA A 4 -10.19 4.56 -7.43
N ARG A 5 -10.02 5.76 -7.99
CA ARG A 5 -9.52 6.93 -7.25
C ARG A 5 -10.45 7.32 -6.10
N LYS A 6 -11.77 7.34 -6.30
CA LYS A 6 -12.73 7.60 -5.20
C LYS A 6 -12.58 6.56 -4.10
N ARG A 7 -12.51 5.28 -4.45
CA ARG A 7 -12.32 4.16 -3.52
C ARG A 7 -11.02 4.31 -2.72
N MET A 8 -9.92 4.69 -3.37
CA MET A 8 -8.63 4.98 -2.71
C MET A 8 -8.73 6.16 -1.74
N MET A 9 -9.39 7.26 -2.15
CA MET A 9 -9.58 8.43 -1.27
C MET A 9 -10.43 8.09 -0.07
N SER A 10 -11.53 7.34 -0.24
CA SER A 10 -12.36 6.86 0.85
C SER A 10 -11.58 5.97 1.82
N ALA A 11 -10.76 5.05 1.28
CA ALA A 11 -9.93 4.16 2.11
C ALA A 11 -8.91 4.96 2.93
N ARG A 12 -8.27 5.96 2.32
CA ARG A 12 -7.34 6.85 3.02
C ARG A 12 -8.03 7.67 4.10
N SER A 13 -9.22 8.20 3.83
CA SER A 13 -10.03 8.92 4.83
C SER A 13 -10.45 8.00 5.99
N ALA A 14 -10.81 6.75 5.71
CA ALA A 14 -11.15 5.78 6.74
C ALA A 14 -9.94 5.46 7.65
N LEU A 15 -8.73 5.33 7.10
CA LEU A 15 -7.53 5.18 7.92
C LEU A 15 -7.30 6.36 8.87
N ILE A 16 -7.61 7.59 8.46
CA ILE A 16 -7.45 8.76 9.34
C ILE A 16 -8.40 8.69 10.55
N LEU A 17 -9.62 8.20 10.33
CA LEU A 17 -10.65 8.13 11.37
C LEU A 17 -10.48 6.92 12.29
N ASP A 18 -10.24 5.75 11.70
CA ASP A 18 -10.26 4.47 12.41
C ASP A 18 -8.86 4.06 12.91
N GLU A 19 -7.79 4.48 12.21
CA GLU A 19 -6.41 4.02 12.41
C GLU A 19 -5.41 5.20 12.33
N PRO A 20 -5.49 6.21 13.22
CA PRO A 20 -4.90 7.54 13.00
C PRO A 20 -3.38 7.54 12.72
N PHE A 21 -2.64 6.60 13.32
CA PHE A 21 -1.21 6.43 13.05
C PHE A 21 -0.94 6.13 11.57
N TRP A 22 -1.67 5.19 10.99
CA TRP A 22 -1.53 4.83 9.58
C TRP A 22 -2.11 5.90 8.65
N GLY A 23 -3.25 6.48 9.03
CA GLY A 23 -3.87 7.56 8.29
C GLY A 23 -2.96 8.79 8.13
N ALA A 24 -2.32 9.23 9.21
CA ALA A 24 -1.40 10.35 9.19
C ALA A 24 -0.22 10.11 8.23
N LEU A 25 0.37 8.92 8.26
CA LEU A 25 1.49 8.57 7.38
C LEU A 25 1.06 8.45 5.91
N ALA A 26 -0.13 7.91 5.64
CA ALA A 26 -0.69 7.80 4.29
C ALA A 26 -0.94 9.15 3.61
N LEU A 27 -1.11 10.23 4.38
CA LEU A 27 -1.31 11.59 3.84
C LEU A 27 -0.06 12.16 3.17
N HIS A 28 1.14 11.67 3.51
CA HIS A 28 2.39 12.12 2.89
C HIS A 28 2.57 11.57 1.47
N LEU A 29 1.82 10.54 1.08
CA LEU A 29 1.94 9.92 -0.23
C LEU A 29 0.98 10.54 -1.25
N VAL A 30 1.54 10.89 -2.42
CA VAL A 30 0.75 11.32 -3.57
C VAL A 30 0.11 10.10 -4.21
N VAL A 31 -1.22 10.06 -4.24
CA VAL A 31 -1.98 8.92 -4.80
C VAL A 31 -2.09 9.06 -6.31
N VAL A 32 -1.51 8.08 -7.02
CA VAL A 32 -1.38 8.04 -8.48
C VAL A 32 -2.09 6.80 -9.01
N GLU A 33 -3.01 6.99 -9.95
CA GLU A 33 -3.58 5.88 -10.71
C GLU A 33 -2.61 5.49 -11.82
N ASP A 34 -2.29 4.20 -11.91
CA ASP A 34 -1.29 3.65 -12.82
C ASP A 34 -1.86 2.40 -13.51
N PRO A 35 -2.58 2.58 -14.64
CA PRO A 35 -3.16 1.46 -15.38
C PRO A 35 -2.12 0.59 -16.10
N ASP A 36 -0.88 1.03 -16.19
CA ASP A 36 0.18 0.32 -16.91
C ASP A 36 1.00 -0.60 -15.99
N CYS A 37 0.85 -0.49 -14.66
CA CYS A 37 1.59 -1.34 -13.73
C CYS A 37 1.17 -2.81 -13.86
N THR A 38 2.09 -3.62 -14.39
CA THR A 38 1.87 -5.02 -14.74
C THR A 38 2.88 -5.90 -14.00
N PRO A 39 2.44 -6.95 -13.28
CA PRO A 39 1.05 -7.35 -13.08
C PRO A 39 0.24 -6.31 -12.26
N PRO A 40 -1.09 -6.27 -12.39
CA PRO A 40 -1.95 -5.35 -11.63
C PRO A 40 -1.68 -5.44 -10.13
N THR A 41 -1.18 -4.35 -9.54
CA THR A 41 -0.82 -4.27 -8.12
C THR A 41 -0.88 -2.83 -7.60
N ALA A 42 -0.46 -2.61 -6.36
CA ALA A 42 -0.06 -1.29 -5.87
C ALA A 42 1.45 -1.27 -5.55
N TRP A 43 2.01 -0.07 -5.50
CA TRP A 43 3.42 0.16 -5.26
C TRP A 43 3.67 1.51 -4.58
N THR A 44 4.85 1.64 -3.98
CA THR A 44 5.37 2.93 -3.52
C THR A 44 6.85 3.11 -3.85
N ASP A 45 7.22 4.35 -4.13
CA ASP A 45 8.61 4.80 -4.28
C ASP A 45 9.09 5.62 -3.06
N GLY A 46 8.28 5.68 -1.99
CA GLY A 46 8.53 6.50 -0.80
C GLY A 46 7.92 7.91 -0.84
N ALA A 47 7.40 8.35 -1.98
CA ALA A 47 6.70 9.64 -2.14
C ALA A 47 5.32 9.50 -2.81
N ARG A 48 5.16 8.50 -3.66
CA ARG A 48 3.93 8.18 -4.39
C ARG A 48 3.37 6.84 -3.93
N LEU A 49 2.05 6.74 -3.97
CA LEU A 49 1.31 5.50 -3.83
C LEU A 49 0.61 5.24 -5.17
N GLY A 50 1.25 4.41 -5.99
CA GLY A 50 0.73 4.00 -7.29
C GLY A 50 -0.17 2.77 -7.18
N TYR A 51 -1.18 2.67 -8.03
CA TYR A 51 -2.08 1.52 -8.04
C TYR A 51 -2.70 1.25 -9.41
N HIS A 52 -2.86 -0.03 -9.74
CA HIS A 52 -3.70 -0.45 -10.86
C HIS A 52 -5.19 -0.30 -10.49
N PRO A 53 -6.02 0.37 -11.31
CA PRO A 53 -7.42 0.63 -10.98
C PRO A 53 -8.21 -0.67 -10.76
N ASP A 54 -8.07 -1.66 -11.64
CA ASP A 54 -8.81 -2.92 -11.53
C ASP A 54 -8.42 -3.74 -10.29
N PHE A 55 -7.14 -3.69 -9.90
CA PHE A 55 -6.67 -4.33 -8.67
C PHE A 55 -7.39 -3.72 -7.46
N ILE A 56 -7.42 -2.39 -7.35
CA ILE A 56 -8.10 -1.70 -6.24
C ILE A 56 -9.61 -1.97 -6.21
N LEU A 57 -10.25 -2.03 -7.38
CA LEU A 57 -11.68 -2.33 -7.48
C LEU A 57 -11.99 -3.78 -7.11
N SER A 58 -11.07 -4.72 -7.35
CA SER A 58 -11.24 -6.13 -6.99
C SER A 58 -11.11 -6.41 -5.48
N LEU A 59 -10.38 -5.56 -4.74
CA LEU A 59 -10.08 -5.82 -3.34
C LEU A 59 -11.28 -5.60 -2.41
N PRO A 60 -11.61 -6.54 -1.51
CA PRO A 60 -12.52 -6.30 -0.40
C PRO A 60 -12.09 -5.11 0.45
N TRP A 61 -13.04 -4.36 1.00
CA TRP A 61 -12.78 -3.10 1.72
C TRP A 61 -11.69 -3.22 2.81
N LYS A 62 -11.77 -4.26 3.67
CA LYS A 62 -10.80 -4.47 4.73
C LYS A 62 -9.39 -4.83 4.20
N GLN A 63 -9.30 -5.48 3.04
CA GLN A 63 -8.01 -5.74 2.39
C GLN A 63 -7.43 -4.48 1.75
N LEU A 64 -8.27 -3.58 1.23
CA LEU A 64 -7.82 -2.30 0.72
C LEU A 64 -7.19 -1.43 1.82
N LEU A 65 -7.81 -1.37 3.00
CA LEU A 65 -7.21 -0.67 4.16
C LEU A 65 -5.86 -1.29 4.54
N GLY A 66 -5.78 -2.63 4.55
CA GLY A 66 -4.52 -3.35 4.77
C GLY A 66 -3.46 -3.07 3.71
N LEU A 67 -3.84 -2.94 2.44
CA LEU A 67 -2.94 -2.57 1.35
C LEU A 67 -2.36 -1.16 1.55
N LEU A 68 -3.20 -0.17 1.89
CA LEU A 68 -2.70 1.19 2.15
C LEU A 68 -1.70 1.19 3.32
N ALA A 69 -2.02 0.49 4.42
CA ALA A 69 -1.11 0.37 5.57
C ALA A 69 0.19 -0.36 5.21
N HIS A 70 0.11 -1.35 4.31
CA HIS A 70 1.27 -2.08 3.79
C HIS A 70 2.23 -1.21 2.98
N GLU A 71 1.72 -0.45 2.02
CA GLU A 71 2.56 0.47 1.24
C GLU A 71 3.13 1.60 2.11
N VAL A 72 2.38 2.06 3.11
CA VAL A 72 2.92 2.97 4.14
C VAL A 72 4.08 2.34 4.91
N LEU A 73 3.97 1.07 5.31
CA LEU A 73 5.04 0.38 6.02
C LEU A 73 6.31 0.17 5.19
N HIS A 74 6.20 0.01 3.87
CA HIS A 74 7.38 0.08 2.99
C HIS A 74 8.12 1.40 3.16
N CYS A 75 7.39 2.52 3.24
CA CYS A 75 7.98 3.83 3.48
C CYS A 75 8.56 3.93 4.89
N VAL A 76 7.80 3.58 5.94
CA VAL A 76 8.24 3.68 7.34
C VAL A 76 9.53 2.88 7.61
N LEU A 77 9.63 1.68 7.04
CA LEU A 77 10.82 0.81 7.20
C LEU A 77 11.95 1.15 6.23
N GLY A 78 11.75 2.15 5.38
CA GLY A 78 12.71 2.66 4.43
C GLY A 78 13.06 1.70 3.30
N HIS A 79 12.14 0.79 2.95
CA HIS A 79 12.37 -0.21 1.91
C HIS A 79 12.71 0.36 0.52
N PRO A 80 12.08 1.47 0.06
CA PRO A 80 12.45 2.10 -1.20
C PRO A 80 13.91 2.57 -1.25
N TRP A 81 14.44 3.09 -0.13
CA TRP A 81 15.79 3.65 -0.06
C TRP A 81 16.87 2.63 0.29
N ARG A 82 16.48 1.48 0.83
CA ARG A 82 17.42 0.47 1.33
C ARG A 82 17.71 -0.64 0.34
N ARG A 83 17.09 -0.70 -0.84
CA ARG A 83 17.27 -1.81 -1.81
C ARG A 83 18.70 -1.94 -2.34
N MET A 84 19.34 -0.83 -2.70
CA MET A 84 20.65 -0.81 -3.36
C MET A 84 20.68 -1.72 -4.61
N GLY A 85 21.78 -2.42 -4.87
CA GLY A 85 21.92 -3.34 -6.01
C GLY A 85 21.26 -4.71 -5.84
N ARG A 86 20.40 -4.92 -4.84
CA ARG A 86 19.71 -6.21 -4.65
C ARG A 86 18.63 -6.41 -5.71
N ASP A 87 18.42 -7.67 -6.07
CA ASP A 87 17.32 -8.08 -6.94
C ASP A 87 15.99 -7.54 -6.41
N GLN A 88 15.23 -6.89 -7.28
CA GLN A 88 14.02 -6.17 -6.88
C GLN A 88 12.93 -7.10 -6.40
N LYS A 89 12.75 -8.25 -7.06
CA LYS A 89 11.69 -9.19 -6.72
C LYS A 89 11.97 -9.83 -5.35
N LEU A 90 13.17 -10.38 -5.17
CA LEU A 90 13.57 -10.98 -3.89
C LEU A 90 13.60 -9.96 -2.76
N TRP A 91 13.98 -8.70 -3.03
CA TRP A 91 13.93 -7.63 -2.05
C TRP A 91 12.50 -7.35 -1.59
N ASN A 92 11.57 -7.21 -2.52
CA ASN A 92 10.16 -6.97 -2.20
C ASN A 92 9.57 -8.15 -1.41
N GLU A 93 9.84 -9.39 -1.80
CA GLU A 93 9.39 -10.57 -1.05
C GLU A 93 9.93 -10.60 0.39
N ALA A 94 11.20 -10.23 0.59
CA ALA A 94 11.80 -10.14 1.92
C ALA A 94 11.17 -9.01 2.76
N CYS A 95 10.93 -7.85 2.15
CA CYS A 95 10.24 -6.72 2.77
C CYS A 95 8.82 -7.09 3.20
N ASP A 96 8.05 -7.76 2.34
CA ASP A 96 6.69 -8.19 2.63
C ASP A 96 6.64 -9.17 3.81
N ARG A 97 7.64 -10.07 3.92
CA ARG A 97 7.78 -10.97 5.07
C ARG A 97 8.08 -10.24 6.38
N ALA A 98 8.70 -9.06 6.32
CA ALA A 98 8.91 -8.22 7.50
C ALA A 98 7.65 -7.40 7.85
N ILE A 99 6.90 -6.92 6.85
CA ILE A 99 5.72 -6.06 7.02
C ILE A 99 4.49 -6.85 7.48
N ASN A 100 4.22 -7.99 6.84
CA ASN A 100 2.96 -8.70 7.00
C ASN A 100 2.68 -9.16 8.45
N PRO A 101 3.67 -9.64 9.25
CA PRO A 101 3.45 -9.94 10.66
C PRO A 101 3.03 -8.72 11.48
N GLU A 102 3.63 -7.55 11.23
CA GLU A 102 3.33 -6.33 11.98
C GLU A 102 1.92 -5.82 11.69
N LEU A 103 1.48 -5.86 10.43
CA LEU A 103 0.11 -5.52 10.07
C LEU A 103 -0.92 -6.49 10.65
N LYS A 104 -0.61 -7.79 10.69
CA LYS A 104 -1.47 -8.78 11.33
C LYS A 104 -1.61 -8.52 12.83
N LYS A 105 -0.52 -8.18 13.52
CA LYS A 105 -0.54 -7.78 14.94
C LYS A 105 -1.38 -6.52 15.15
N ALA A 106 -1.31 -5.57 14.22
CA ALA A 106 -2.12 -4.35 14.22
C ALA A 106 -3.59 -4.59 13.78
N GLY A 107 -4.01 -5.83 13.51
CA GLY A 107 -5.41 -6.16 13.23
C GLY A 107 -5.85 -6.03 11.77
N PHE A 108 -4.94 -5.70 10.85
CA PHE A 108 -5.28 -5.56 9.43
C PHE A 108 -5.55 -6.90 8.74
N LYS A 109 -6.47 -6.86 7.77
CA LYS A 109 -6.68 -7.96 6.82
C LYS A 109 -5.82 -7.73 5.59
N LEU A 110 -4.97 -8.70 5.26
CA LEU A 110 -4.06 -8.62 4.12
C LEU A 110 -4.64 -9.33 2.90
N HIS A 111 -4.35 -8.78 1.72
CA HIS A 111 -4.51 -9.52 0.48
C HIS A 111 -3.44 -10.62 0.39
N PRO A 112 -3.78 -11.87 0.06
CA PRO A 112 -2.79 -12.90 -0.20
C PRO A 112 -1.96 -12.51 -1.43
N ARG A 113 -0.67 -12.27 -1.24
CA ARG A 113 0.32 -12.14 -2.32
C ARG A 113 0.98 -13.49 -2.57
#